data_AF-A0A946SS86-F1
#
_entry.id   AF-A0A946SS86-F1
#
_cell.length_a   1.000
_cell.length_b   1.000
_cell.length_c   1.000
_cell.angle_alpha   90.00
_cell.angle_beta   90.00
_cell.angle_gamma   90.00
#
_symmetry.space_group_name_H-M   'P 1'
#
loop_
_entity.id
_entity.type
_entity.pdbx_description
1 polymer ?
#
loop_
_entity_poly.entity_id
_entity_poly.type
_entity_poly.pdbx_seq_one_letter_code
_entity_poly.pdbx_strand_id
1 'polypeptide(L)'
;MANVNITRFEWENDDKASIDIDIGQSQFLHWNVRRYQGANGVRHFVNPPARRVGDDYHDTVVFPATLKAAVDKAALDAFEAARRARDDDVDADTETDDDIPF
;
A
#
# COMPACT_ATOMS: atom_id res chain seq x y z
N MET A 1 16.13 -3.61 -15.77
CA MET A 1 14.93 -3.53 -14.92
C MET A 1 15.00 -2.21 -14.16
N ALA A 2 13.90 -1.46 -14.04
CA ALA A 2 13.89 -0.24 -13.22
C ALA A 2 13.94 -0.65 -11.74
N ASN A 3 14.81 -0.02 -10.95
CA ASN A 3 14.82 -0.23 -9.50
C ASN A 3 13.63 0.54 -8.91
N VAL A 4 12.68 -0.21 -8.34
CA VAL A 4 11.50 0.33 -7.64
C VAL A 4 11.75 0.14 -6.16
N ASN A 5 11.97 1.25 -5.44
CA ASN A 5 12.20 1.24 -4.01
C ASN A 5 11.09 1.98 -3.30
N ILE A 6 10.50 1.38 -2.27
CA ILE A 6 9.54 2.06 -1.41
C ILE A 6 10.32 2.87 -0.37
N THR A 7 10.09 4.18 -0.34
CA THR A 7 10.81 5.10 0.54
C THR A 7 9.98 5.51 1.74
N ARG A 8 8.65 5.46 1.62
CA ARG A 8 7.71 5.76 2.71
C ARG A 8 6.46 4.93 2.56
N PHE A 9 5.93 4.48 3.69
CA PHE A 9 4.66 3.79 3.77
C PHE A 9 3.90 4.35 4.99
N GLU A 10 2.67 4.80 4.78
CA GLU A 10 1.83 5.35 5.84
C GLU A 10 0.40 4.83 5.71
N TRP A 11 -0.11 4.26 6.79
CA TRP A 11 -1.52 3.91 6.89
C TRP A 11 -2.36 5.19 7.01
N GLU A 12 -3.36 5.34 6.15
CA GLU A 12 -4.41 6.36 6.30
C GLU A 12 -5.61 5.82 7.08
N ASN A 13 -5.93 4.54 6.88
CA ASN A 13 -6.90 3.75 7.66
C ASN A 13 -6.64 2.26 7.42
N ASP A 14 -7.42 1.37 8.04
CA ASP A 14 -7.20 -0.09 7.95
C ASP A 14 -7.27 -0.66 6.54
N ASP A 15 -7.92 0.04 5.61
CA ASP A 15 -8.09 -0.37 4.21
C ASP A 15 -7.36 0.57 3.23
N LYS A 16 -6.60 1.56 3.69
CA LYS A 16 -5.93 2.53 2.82
C LYS A 16 -4.56 2.89 3.35
N ALA A 17 -3.57 2.84 2.46
CA ALA A 17 -2.23 3.34 2.73
C ALA A 17 -1.73 4.24 1.60
N SER A 18 -0.91 5.20 1.99
CA SER A 18 -0.11 6.03 1.11
C SER A 18 1.30 5.45 1.03
N ILE A 19 1.86 5.36 -0.17
CA ILE A 19 3.19 4.79 -0.43
C ILE A 19 3.97 5.73 -1.33
N ASP A 20 5.15 6.15 -0.87
CA ASP A 20 6.08 6.88 -1.73
C ASP A 20 7.09 5.91 -2.33
N ILE A 21 7.27 6.01 -3.64
CA ILE A 21 8.08 5.09 -4.44
C ILE A 21 9.12 5.90 -5.22
N ASP A 22 10.38 5.51 -5.07
CA ASP A 22 11.51 5.96 -5.88
C ASP A 22 11.70 5.00 -7.05
N ILE A 23 11.67 5.57 -8.26
CA ILE A 23 11.95 4.86 -9.50
C ILE A 23 13.22 5.47 -10.10
N GLY A 24 14.36 4.83 -9.83
CA GLY A 24 15.62 5.13 -10.52
C GLY A 24 16.12 6.58 -10.39
N GLN A 25 16.10 7.15 -9.18
CA GLN A 25 16.80 8.40 -8.81
C GLN A 25 16.27 9.70 -9.42
N SER A 26 15.10 9.73 -10.05
CA SER A 26 14.61 10.96 -10.69
C SER A 26 13.31 11.51 -10.13
N GLN A 27 12.46 10.71 -9.48
CA GLN A 27 11.11 11.14 -9.09
C GLN A 27 10.62 10.38 -7.85
N PHE A 28 10.28 11.12 -6.80
CA PHE A 28 9.45 10.61 -5.72
C PHE A 28 7.99 10.73 -6.15
N LEU A 29 7.32 9.60 -6.25
CA LEU A 29 5.93 9.55 -6.67
C LEU A 29 5.10 9.03 -5.51
N HIS A 30 4.02 9.74 -5.24
CA HIS A 30 3.09 9.40 -4.18
C HIS A 30 1.96 8.53 -4.75
N TRP A 31 1.86 7.30 -4.27
CA TRP A 31 0.88 6.31 -4.68
C TRP A 31 -0.08 6.03 -3.54
N ASN A 32 -1.31 5.66 -3.88
CA ASN A 32 -2.32 5.30 -2.91
C ASN A 32 -2.73 3.84 -3.14
N VAL A 33 -2.63 3.00 -2.11
CA VAL A 33 -3.15 1.63 -2.13
C VAL A 33 -4.44 1.59 -1.32
N ARG A 34 -5.48 1.02 -1.91
CA ARG A 34 -6.78 0.83 -1.28
C ARG A 34 -7.19 -0.62 -1.36
N ARG A 35 -7.57 -1.18 -0.23
CA ARG A 35 -8.26 -2.45 -0.12
C ARG A 35 -9.76 -2.20 -0.13
N TYR A 36 -10.49 -3.03 -0.85
CA TYR A 36 -11.94 -3.00 -0.91
C TYR A 36 -12.46 -4.40 -0.64
N GLN A 37 -13.21 -4.57 0.44
CA GLN A 37 -13.90 -5.81 0.75
C GLN A 37 -15.29 -5.77 0.13
N GLY A 38 -15.44 -6.37 -1.05
CA GLY A 38 -16.71 -6.50 -1.74
C GLY A 38 -17.39 -7.85 -1.46
N ALA A 39 -18.63 -8.00 -1.93
CA ALA A 39 -19.36 -9.27 -1.86
C ALA A 39 -18.63 -10.46 -2.51
N ASN A 40 -17.71 -10.18 -3.44
CA ASN A 40 -16.91 -11.17 -4.16
C ASN A 40 -15.49 -11.33 -3.57
N GLY A 41 -15.27 -10.86 -2.34
CA GLY A 41 -13.99 -10.92 -1.65
C GLY A 41 -13.20 -9.62 -1.69
N VAL A 42 -11.93 -9.73 -1.28
CA VAL A 42 -11.01 -8.60 -1.12
C VAL A 42 -10.37 -8.25 -2.46
N ARG A 43 -10.44 -6.99 -2.85
CA ARG A 43 -9.76 -6.43 -4.03
C ARG A 43 -8.83 -5.32 -3.60
N HIS A 44 -7.64 -5.27 -4.20
CA HIS A 44 -6.70 -4.18 -3.98
C HIS A 44 -6.63 -3.30 -5.23
N PHE A 45 -6.59 -1.99 -5.01
CA PHE A 45 -6.46 -0.97 -6.04
C PHE A 45 -5.23 -0.14 -5.73
N VAL A 46 -4.27 -0.14 -6.66
CA VAL A 46 -3.09 0.71 -6.60
C VAL A 46 -3.33 1.88 -7.55
N ASN A 47 -3.52 3.06 -6.97
CA ASN A 47 -3.79 4.29 -7.70
C ASN A 47 -2.48 5.06 -7.91
N PRO A 48 -2.11 5.35 -9.17
CA PRO A 48 -0.98 6.21 -9.47
C PRO A 48 -1.22 7.64 -8.94
N PRO A 49 -0.15 8.45 -8.83
CA PRO A 49 -0.30 9.86 -8.53
C PRO A 49 -1.21 10.50 -9.56
N ALA A 50 -2.29 11.12 -9.08
CA ALA A 50 -3.30 11.77 -9.91
C ALA A 50 -3.54 13.19 -9.41
N ARG A 51 -3.84 14.10 -10.34
CA ARG A 51 -4.27 15.47 -10.05
C ARG A 51 -5.73 15.62 -10.41
N ARG A 52 -6.45 16.41 -9.62
CA ARG A 52 -7.81 16.82 -9.95
C ARG A 52 -7.77 17.84 -11.09
N VAL A 53 -8.49 17.58 -12.16
CA VAL A 53 -8.69 18.51 -13.29
C VAL A 53 -10.19 18.67 -13.48
N GLY A 54 -10.75 19.79 -13.02
CA GLY A 54 -12.19 19.97 -12.94
C GLY A 54 -12.83 19.00 -11.93
N ASP A 55 -13.75 18.17 -12.39
CA ASP A 55 -14.44 17.15 -11.59
C ASP A 55 -13.83 15.74 -11.74
N ASP A 56 -12.82 15.58 -12.60
CA ASP A 56 -12.16 14.30 -12.87
C ASP A 56 -10.74 14.23 -12.27
N TYR A 57 -10.28 13.01 -12.03
CA TYR A 57 -8.91 12.73 -11.60
C TYR A 57 -8.11 12.18 -12.78
N HIS A 58 -6.99 12.83 -13.08
CA HIS A 58 -6.09 12.42 -14.16
C HIS A 58 -4.73 12.05 -13.60
N ASP A 59 -4.21 10.90 -14.02
CA ASP A 59 -2.85 10.46 -13.71
C ASP A 59 -1.86 11.55 -14.11
N THR A 60 -1.00 11.95 -13.17
CA THR A 60 0.03 12.97 -13.42
C THR A 60 1.21 12.42 -14.20
N VAL A 61 1.39 11.09 -14.16
CA VAL A 61 2.51 10.40 -14.80
C VAL A 61 1.98 9.17 -15.54
N VAL A 62 2.29 9.10 -16.83
CA VAL A 62 2.00 7.93 -17.67
C VAL A 62 3.22 7.02 -17.66
N PHE A 63 3.10 5.86 -17.03
CA PHE A 63 4.17 4.86 -17.01
C PHE A 63 4.00 3.85 -18.16
N PRO A 64 5.09 3.30 -18.70
CA PRO A 64 5.03 2.09 -19.50
C PRO A 64 4.31 0.98 -18.72
N ALA A 65 3.46 0.20 -19.37
CA ALA A 65 2.66 -0.85 -18.72
C ALA A 65 3.50 -1.82 -17.88
N THR A 66 4.72 -2.14 -18.32
CA THR A 66 5.66 -3.00 -17.60
C THR A 66 6.18 -2.37 -16.30
N LEU A 67 6.45 -1.06 -16.30
CA LEU A 67 6.85 -0.34 -15.10
C LEU A 67 5.68 -0.19 -14.14
N LYS A 68 4.47 0.12 -14.66
CA LYS A 68 3.26 0.18 -13.84
C LYS A 68 3.01 -1.14 -13.12
N ALA A 69 3.10 -2.27 -13.82
CA ALA A 69 2.91 -3.59 -13.20
C ALA A 69 3.95 -3.89 -12.11
N ALA A 70 5.21 -3.48 -12.30
CA ALA A 70 6.25 -3.63 -11.28
C ALA A 70 5.96 -2.78 -10.02
N VAL A 71 5.51 -1.54 -10.22
CA VAL A 71 5.13 -0.64 -9.13
C VAL A 71 3.88 -1.13 -8.41
N ASP A 72 2.84 -1.53 -9.15
CA ASP A 72 1.61 -2.08 -8.59
C ASP A 72 1.92 -3.30 -7.71
N LYS A 73 2.81 -4.18 -8.17
CA LYS A 73 3.26 -5.34 -7.40
C LYS A 73 4.01 -4.95 -6.14
N ALA A 74 5.02 -4.06 -6.24
CA ALA A 74 5.80 -3.64 -5.08
C ALA A 74 4.94 -2.95 -4.02
N ALA A 75 4.03 -2.07 -4.44
CA ALA A 75 3.08 -1.38 -3.57
C ALA A 75 2.15 -2.36 -2.84
N LEU A 76 1.64 -3.37 -3.56
CA LEU A 76 0.78 -4.40 -2.98
C LEU A 76 1.54 -5.28 -1.99
N ASP A 77 2.73 -5.76 -2.36
CA ASP A 77 3.56 -6.61 -1.50
C ASP A 77 3.89 -5.89 -0.17
N ALA A 78 4.22 -4.59 -0.22
CA ALA A 78 4.46 -3.80 0.98
C ALA A 78 3.20 -3.56 1.82
N PHE A 79 2.06 -3.32 1.17
CA PHE A 79 0.78 -3.19 1.87
C PHE A 79 0.41 -4.47 2.61
N GLU A 80 0.53 -5.63 1.96
CA GLU A 80 0.24 -6.92 2.60
C GLU A 80 1.25 -7.25 3.71
N ALA A 81 2.54 -6.94 3.51
CA ALA A 81 3.57 -7.14 4.54
C ALA A 81 3.30 -6.27 5.77
N ALA A 82 2.99 -4.98 5.58
CA ALA A 82 2.64 -4.07 6.67
C ALA A 82 1.36 -4.53 7.41
N ARG A 83 0.41 -5.13 6.69
CA ARG A 83 -0.81 -5.67 7.30
C ARG A 83 -0.52 -6.92 8.13
N ARG A 84 0.27 -7.86 7.61
CA ARG A 84 0.71 -9.05 8.37
C ARG A 84 1.44 -8.65 9.65
N ALA A 85 2.31 -7.65 9.60
CA ALA A 85 3.00 -7.15 10.79
C ALA A 85 2.04 -6.57 11.83
N ARG A 86 0.93 -5.94 11.41
CA ARG A 86 -0.14 -5.47 12.32
C ARG A 86 -0.95 -6.62 12.91
N ASP A 87 -1.29 -7.63 12.11
CA ASP A 87 -2.05 -8.79 12.56
C ASP A 87 -1.21 -9.64 13.56
N ASP A 88 0.11 -9.76 13.37
CA ASP A 88 1.04 -10.48 14.27
C ASP A 88 1.20 -9.80 15.65
N ASP A 89 1.20 -8.46 15.68
CA ASP A 89 1.27 -7.67 16.93
C ASP A 89 0.00 -7.84 17.79
N VAL A 90 -1.17 -7.96 17.15
CA VAL A 90 -2.45 -8.22 17.84
C VAL A 90 -2.48 -9.64 18.43
N ASP A 91 -1.89 -10.63 17.76
CA ASP A 91 -1.82 -12.01 18.28
C ASP A 91 -0.82 -12.10 19.44
N ALA A 92 0.29 -11.37 19.37
CA ALA A 92 1.32 -11.35 20.42
C ALA A 92 0.87 -10.72 21.74
N ASP A 93 -0.04 -9.74 21.70
CA ASP A 93 -0.59 -9.08 22.91
C ASP A 93 -1.72 -9.88 23.58
N THR A 94 -2.13 -11.02 23.00
CA THR A 94 -3.20 -11.88 23.54
C THR A 94 -2.67 -13.03 24.43
N GLU A 95 -1.37 -13.29 24.46
CA GLU A 95 -0.75 -14.39 25.25
C GLU A 95 -0.23 -13.97 26.64
N THR A 96 -0.64 -12.84 27.21
CA THR A 96 -0.17 -12.41 28.55
C THR A 96 -1.28 -11.95 29.49
N ASP A 97 -2.32 -12.77 29.80
CA ASP A 97 -3.19 -12.46 30.97
C ASP A 97 -4.02 -13.64 31.53
N ASP A 98 -3.52 -14.89 31.52
CA ASP A 98 -4.21 -16.02 32.20
C ASP A 98 -3.25 -16.95 32.97
N ASP A 99 -2.21 -16.38 33.60
CA ASP A 99 -1.40 -17.08 34.61
C ASP A 99 -1.32 -16.21 35.89
N ILE A 100 -2.50 -15.83 36.41
CA ILE A 100 -2.63 -15.29 37.77
C ILE A 100 -3.01 -16.47 38.67
N PRO A 101 -2.06 -17.08 39.42
CA PRO A 101 -2.39 -18.21 40.28
C PRO A 101 -3.31 -17.77 41.42
N PHE A 102 -4.41 -18.51 41.57
CA PHE A 102 -5.43 -18.41 42.62
C PHE A 102 -4.87 -18.46 44.05
#